data_AF-A0A8H7BL72-F1
#
_entry.id   AF-A0A8H7BL72-F1
#
_cell.length_a   1.000
_cell.length_b   1.000
_cell.length_c   1.000
_cell.angle_alpha   90.00
_cell.angle_beta   90.00
_cell.angle_gamma   90.00
#
_symmetry.space_group_name_H-M   'P 1'
#
loop_
_entity.id
_entity.type
_entity.pdbx_description
1 polymer ?
#
loop_
_entity_poly.entity_id
_entity_poly.type
_entity_poly.pdbx_seq_one_letter_code
_entity_poly.pdbx_strand_id
1 'polypeptide(L)'
;MAARFTLASGITERVNAFSAYIGTFSKRSLSLLLLLTVALTVCFTYSSHSPNLLSTTPDAFLFARNATHLLSPEDYDCRKCEKPDVKKLDSRQIWEACLDPGVLPEYYLTVVMVTRNDNYADNQYQRLQNAIDSTYLLAEKTKTLTELLIIEWNPPVGRRRVREVYRFRRSEYLTYRIITVPAQIHRSLHEDSQLPLYEYEGKNVGLRYARGEYVVCTNQEQDADNIRFRHEQLPSTIVELGPFPTDSALESACSHNSYELGSFEMPAPEKLDQTNFRRIAHEASDFTLAHRDTWKKVAGYREAGASTWMDMEILLTAAWTLDIPVTYVQTPFACHQQHRTVVHPGSEKDNKGINLDKMMAKEESHLNDESHWGLKNVNLWNQDLKCEVFKGGLGM
;
A
#
# COMPACT_ATOMS: atom_id res chain seq x y z
N MET A 1 -19.98 -50.21 -68.16
CA MET A 1 -21.17 -50.05 -67.30
C MET A 1 -21.02 -48.73 -66.58
N ALA A 2 -21.87 -47.74 -66.88
CA ALA A 2 -21.78 -46.39 -66.35
C ALA A 2 -22.49 -46.30 -64.98
N ALA A 3 -21.84 -45.73 -63.97
CA ALA A 3 -22.47 -45.38 -62.70
C ALA A 3 -22.29 -43.88 -62.45
N ARG A 4 -23.37 -43.11 -62.64
CA ARG A 4 -23.50 -41.73 -62.17
C ARG A 4 -23.74 -41.75 -60.66
N PHE A 5 -22.89 -41.08 -59.88
CA PHE A 5 -23.16 -40.80 -58.47
C PHE A 5 -23.75 -39.39 -58.33
N THR A 6 -25.00 -39.32 -57.89
CA THR A 6 -25.73 -38.12 -57.48
C THR A 6 -25.33 -37.75 -56.05
N LEU A 7 -24.72 -36.57 -55.86
CA LEU A 7 -24.15 -36.10 -54.58
C LEU A 7 -24.83 -34.80 -54.08
N ALA A 8 -26.13 -34.64 -54.32
CA ALA A 8 -26.84 -33.38 -54.06
C ALA A 8 -28.06 -33.45 -53.11
N SER A 9 -28.42 -34.62 -52.58
CA SER A 9 -29.66 -34.74 -51.75
C SER A 9 -29.46 -34.61 -50.24
N GLY A 10 -28.25 -34.83 -49.71
CA GLY A 10 -28.05 -34.91 -48.24
C GLY A 10 -27.88 -33.57 -47.51
N ILE A 11 -27.49 -32.50 -48.22
CA ILE A 11 -27.25 -31.18 -47.59
C ILE A 11 -28.57 -30.40 -47.47
N THR A 12 -29.45 -30.50 -48.47
CA THR A 12 -30.75 -29.80 -48.48
C THR A 12 -31.72 -30.33 -47.41
N GLU A 13 -31.73 -31.63 -47.12
CA GLU A 13 -32.55 -32.19 -46.03
C GLU A 13 -32.13 -31.70 -44.64
N ARG A 14 -30.83 -31.55 -44.37
CA ARG A 14 -30.35 -31.07 -43.06
C ARG A 14 -30.64 -29.59 -42.81
N VAL A 15 -30.56 -28.76 -43.85
CA VAL A 15 -30.94 -27.33 -43.75
C VAL A 15 -32.44 -27.19 -43.50
N ASN A 16 -33.27 -28.02 -44.14
CA ASN A 16 -34.72 -27.99 -43.95
C ASN A 16 -35.13 -28.46 -42.55
N ALA A 17 -34.48 -29.49 -42.00
CA ALA A 17 -34.74 -29.97 -40.64
C ALA A 17 -34.38 -28.91 -39.58
N PHE A 18 -33.26 -28.20 -39.77
CA PHE A 18 -32.84 -27.14 -38.86
C PHE A 18 -33.76 -25.91 -38.94
N SER A 19 -34.18 -25.53 -40.15
CA SER A 19 -35.12 -24.41 -40.35
C SER A 19 -36.51 -24.73 -39.78
N ALA A 20 -36.99 -25.97 -39.93
CA ALA A 20 -38.23 -26.44 -39.31
C ALA A 20 -38.14 -26.43 -37.78
N TYR A 21 -37.01 -26.83 -37.21
CA TYR A 21 -36.76 -26.78 -35.77
C TYR A 21 -36.79 -25.35 -35.22
N ILE A 22 -36.12 -24.39 -35.88
CA ILE A 22 -36.17 -22.96 -35.50
C ILE A 22 -37.59 -22.40 -35.64
N GLY A 23 -38.35 -22.84 -36.64
CA GLY A 23 -39.74 -22.44 -36.85
C GLY A 23 -40.70 -22.87 -35.73
N THR A 24 -40.33 -23.85 -34.88
CA THR A 24 -41.13 -24.25 -33.71
C THR A 24 -41.05 -23.27 -32.53
N PHE A 25 -40.05 -22.37 -32.52
CA PHE A 25 -39.93 -21.39 -31.46
C PHE A 25 -40.86 -20.21 -31.70
N SER A 26 -41.61 -19.83 -30.65
CA SER A 26 -42.42 -18.62 -30.72
C SER A 26 -41.53 -17.39 -30.89
N LYS A 27 -42.04 -16.33 -31.54
CA LYS A 27 -41.34 -15.03 -31.64
C LYS A 27 -40.90 -14.49 -30.27
N ARG A 28 -41.68 -14.77 -29.22
CA ARG A 28 -41.34 -14.41 -27.83
C ARG A 28 -40.13 -15.20 -27.32
N SER A 29 -40.06 -16.50 -27.60
CA SER A 29 -38.95 -17.37 -27.20
C SER A 29 -37.63 -16.95 -27.88
N LEU A 30 -37.67 -16.63 -29.18
CA LEU A 30 -36.52 -16.11 -29.91
C LEU A 30 -36.05 -14.75 -29.37
N SER A 31 -37.00 -13.87 -29.02
CA SER A 31 -36.68 -12.56 -28.45
C SER A 31 -36.05 -12.67 -27.05
N LEU A 32 -36.55 -13.58 -26.21
CA LEU A 32 -35.99 -13.89 -24.89
C LEU A 32 -34.59 -14.50 -24.99
N LEU A 33 -34.37 -15.41 -25.94
CA LEU A 33 -33.06 -16.01 -26.17
C LEU A 33 -32.04 -14.95 -26.63
N LEU A 34 -32.45 -14.03 -27.52
CA LEU A 34 -31.61 -12.92 -27.96
C LEU A 34 -31.25 -11.98 -26.80
N LEU A 35 -32.23 -11.60 -25.98
CA LEU A 35 -32.01 -10.76 -24.78
C LEU A 35 -31.07 -11.45 -23.78
N LEU A 36 -31.27 -12.74 -23.53
CA LEU A 36 -30.40 -13.51 -22.65
C LEU A 36 -28.96 -13.59 -23.20
N THR A 37 -28.82 -13.79 -24.52
CA THR A 37 -27.50 -13.82 -25.16
C THR A 37 -26.79 -12.48 -25.04
N VAL A 38 -27.49 -11.37 -25.31
CA VAL A 38 -26.94 -10.02 -25.14
C VAL A 38 -26.57 -9.74 -23.68
N ALA A 39 -27.43 -10.09 -22.73
CA ALA A 39 -27.15 -9.92 -21.30
C ALA A 39 -25.93 -10.74 -20.86
N LEU A 40 -25.81 -11.99 -21.30
CA LEU A 40 -24.65 -12.83 -21.02
C LEU A 40 -23.39 -12.30 -21.68
N THR A 41 -23.45 -11.80 -22.92
CA THR A 41 -22.30 -11.18 -23.58
C THR A 41 -21.87 -9.90 -22.87
N VAL A 42 -22.81 -9.05 -22.43
CA VAL A 42 -22.50 -7.84 -21.65
C VAL A 42 -21.91 -8.22 -20.29
N CYS A 43 -22.49 -9.18 -19.57
CA CYS A 43 -21.93 -9.68 -18.31
C CYS A 43 -20.54 -10.31 -18.50
N PHE A 44 -20.33 -11.07 -19.58
CA PHE A 44 -19.05 -11.70 -19.86
C PHE A 44 -17.99 -10.66 -20.25
N THR A 45 -18.33 -9.70 -21.12
CA THR A 45 -17.41 -8.61 -21.49
C THR A 45 -17.11 -7.67 -20.32
N TYR A 46 -18.10 -7.37 -19.48
CA TYR A 46 -17.91 -6.62 -18.24
C TYR A 46 -17.06 -7.39 -17.23
N SER A 47 -17.29 -8.69 -17.07
CA SER A 47 -16.49 -9.55 -16.19
C SER A 47 -15.07 -9.77 -16.71
N SER A 48 -14.88 -9.93 -18.03
CA SER A 48 -13.56 -10.10 -18.65
C SER A 48 -12.75 -8.80 -18.70
N HIS A 49 -13.42 -7.64 -18.67
CA HIS A 49 -12.78 -6.33 -18.49
C HIS A 49 -12.80 -5.86 -17.03
N SER A 50 -13.34 -6.65 -16.10
CA SER A 50 -13.24 -6.36 -14.69
C SER A 50 -11.80 -6.64 -14.24
N PRO A 51 -11.05 -5.64 -13.76
CA PRO A 51 -9.66 -5.82 -13.34
C PRO A 51 -9.50 -6.77 -12.13
N ASN A 52 -10.60 -7.27 -11.55
CA ASN A 52 -10.63 -7.97 -10.28
C ASN A 52 -10.45 -9.50 -10.38
N LEU A 53 -10.33 -10.09 -11.58
CA LEU A 53 -10.28 -11.55 -11.77
C LEU A 53 -8.87 -12.14 -11.94
N LEU A 54 -7.82 -11.30 -11.91
CA LEU A 54 -6.44 -11.74 -12.14
C LEU A 54 -5.59 -11.87 -10.86
N SER A 55 -6.10 -11.57 -9.66
CA SER A 55 -5.23 -11.33 -8.48
C SER A 55 -4.75 -12.57 -7.70
N THR A 56 -5.21 -13.80 -8.00
CA THR A 56 -4.94 -14.96 -7.11
C THR A 56 -3.84 -15.92 -7.56
N THR A 57 -3.18 -15.71 -8.70
CA THR A 57 -2.00 -16.50 -9.09
C THR A 57 -0.73 -15.62 -9.13
N PRO A 58 0.42 -16.10 -8.60
CA PRO A 58 1.71 -15.42 -8.75
C PRO A 58 2.05 -15.07 -10.21
N ASP A 59 1.50 -15.81 -11.17
CA ASP A 59 1.69 -15.61 -12.60
C ASP A 59 1.00 -14.34 -13.16
N ALA A 60 0.01 -13.77 -12.47
CA ALA A 60 -0.59 -12.51 -12.91
C ALA A 60 0.32 -11.30 -12.62
N PHE A 61 1.15 -11.38 -11.56
CA PHE A 61 2.20 -10.40 -11.29
C PHE A 61 3.30 -10.43 -12.34
N LEU A 62 3.54 -11.57 -13.00
CA LEU A 62 4.47 -11.66 -14.12
C LEU A 62 4.01 -10.83 -15.34
N PHE A 63 2.71 -10.55 -15.48
CA PHE A 63 2.17 -9.68 -16.54
C PHE A 63 2.19 -8.19 -16.19
N ALA A 64 2.24 -7.84 -14.90
CA ALA A 64 2.55 -6.50 -14.42
C ALA A 64 4.05 -6.32 -14.16
N ARG A 65 4.93 -7.10 -14.84
CA ARG A 65 6.36 -6.76 -14.90
C ARG A 65 6.49 -5.29 -15.29
N ASN A 66 7.39 -4.61 -14.58
CA ASN A 66 8.13 -3.35 -14.83
C ASN A 66 8.09 -2.68 -16.22
N ALA A 67 7.55 -3.28 -17.28
CA ALA A 67 7.45 -2.71 -18.62
C ALA A 67 6.25 -1.75 -18.82
N THR A 68 5.24 -1.76 -17.95
CA THR A 68 4.00 -1.00 -18.17
C THR A 68 3.95 0.37 -17.49
N HIS A 69 4.68 0.55 -16.38
CA HIS A 69 4.74 1.85 -15.71
C HIS A 69 5.83 2.71 -16.35
N LEU A 70 5.47 3.91 -16.80
CA LEU A 70 6.30 4.81 -17.61
C LEU A 70 7.68 5.13 -17.02
N LEU A 71 7.80 5.05 -15.69
CA LEU A 71 9.03 5.32 -14.95
C LEU A 71 9.60 4.10 -14.25
N SER A 72 9.06 2.92 -14.53
CA SER A 72 9.67 1.72 -14.03
C SER A 72 11.07 1.59 -14.66
N PRO A 73 12.13 1.51 -13.84
CA PRO A 73 13.47 1.30 -14.33
C PRO A 73 13.59 -0.16 -14.79
N GLU A 74 13.41 -0.39 -16.10
CA GLU A 74 13.74 -1.68 -16.73
C GLU A 74 15.25 -1.97 -16.63
N ASP A 75 16.09 -0.92 -16.70
CA ASP A 75 17.54 -1.00 -16.55
C ASP A 75 18.05 0.02 -15.52
N TYR A 76 19.02 -0.42 -14.71
CA TYR A 76 19.46 0.19 -13.45
C TYR A 76 19.74 1.70 -13.50
N ASP A 77 19.66 2.37 -12.34
CA ASP A 77 20.20 3.71 -12.15
C ASP A 77 21.75 3.65 -12.06
N CYS A 78 22.39 3.36 -13.19
CA CYS A 78 23.83 3.41 -13.38
C CYS A 78 24.19 4.53 -14.35
N ARG A 79 25.37 5.14 -14.16
CA ARG A 79 25.87 6.26 -14.99
C ARG A 79 25.92 5.96 -16.51
N LYS A 80 25.72 4.70 -16.91
CA LYS A 80 25.78 4.18 -18.29
C LYS A 80 24.53 3.40 -18.73
N CYS A 81 23.48 3.36 -17.91
CA CYS A 81 22.29 2.56 -18.22
C CYS A 81 21.33 3.33 -19.13
N GLU A 82 20.56 2.61 -19.95
CA GLU A 82 19.50 3.21 -20.74
C GLU A 82 18.36 3.63 -19.80
N LYS A 83 18.19 4.94 -19.64
CA LYS A 83 17.01 5.49 -18.98
C LYS A 83 15.80 5.20 -19.88
N PRO A 84 14.59 4.98 -19.32
CA PRO A 84 13.37 4.93 -20.11
C PRO A 84 13.35 6.15 -21.05
N ASP A 85 12.94 5.99 -22.32
CA ASP A 85 12.94 7.07 -23.31
C ASP A 85 11.83 8.10 -23.01
N VAL A 86 12.01 8.81 -21.90
CA VAL A 86 11.18 9.93 -21.44
C VAL A 86 11.52 11.22 -22.20
N LYS A 87 12.39 11.18 -23.22
CA LYS A 87 12.79 12.38 -23.98
C LYS A 87 11.60 13.06 -24.67
N LYS A 88 10.52 12.32 -24.89
CA LYS A 88 9.26 12.82 -25.47
C LYS A 88 8.30 13.38 -24.43
N LEU A 89 8.60 13.24 -23.13
CA LEU A 89 7.76 13.69 -22.03
C LEU A 89 8.31 14.97 -21.44
N ASP A 90 7.43 15.90 -21.10
CA ASP A 90 7.81 17.06 -20.32
C ASP A 90 7.98 16.71 -18.82
N SER A 91 8.55 17.65 -18.06
CA SER A 91 8.81 17.45 -16.63
C SER A 91 7.54 17.18 -15.81
N ARG A 92 6.39 17.73 -16.25
CA ARG A 92 5.11 17.52 -15.58
C ARG A 92 4.59 16.12 -15.84
N GLN A 93 4.68 15.62 -17.07
CA GLN A 93 4.29 14.25 -17.41
C GLN A 93 5.13 13.21 -16.67
N ILE A 94 6.44 13.46 -16.52
CA ILE A 94 7.32 12.61 -15.69
C ILE A 94 6.84 12.66 -14.23
N TRP A 95 6.55 13.83 -13.69
CA TRP A 95 6.04 13.95 -12.32
C TRP A 95 4.68 13.28 -12.12
N GLU A 96 3.74 13.45 -13.06
CA GLU A 96 2.42 12.81 -13.05
C GLU A 96 2.56 11.29 -13.08
N ALA A 97 3.43 10.76 -13.94
CA ALA A 97 3.75 9.34 -13.95
C ALA A 97 4.35 8.89 -12.61
N CYS A 98 5.26 9.66 -12.02
CA CYS A 98 5.85 9.31 -10.74
C CYS A 98 4.79 9.18 -9.63
N LEU A 99 3.78 10.06 -9.62
CA LEU A 99 2.70 9.99 -8.65
C LEU A 99 1.61 8.99 -9.01
N ASP A 100 1.53 8.51 -10.24
CA ASP A 100 0.48 7.57 -10.65
C ASP A 100 0.53 6.29 -9.79
N PRO A 101 -0.55 5.98 -9.03
CA PRO A 101 -0.66 4.73 -8.27
C PRO A 101 -1.00 3.52 -9.15
N GLY A 102 -1.30 3.74 -10.43
CA GLY A 102 -1.69 2.69 -11.37
C GLY A 102 -3.10 2.17 -11.15
N VAL A 103 -3.73 1.69 -12.23
CA VAL A 103 -5.03 1.00 -12.14
C VAL A 103 -4.86 -0.38 -11.52
N LEU A 104 -3.84 -1.12 -11.95
CA LEU A 104 -3.45 -2.42 -11.39
C LEU A 104 -2.22 -2.27 -10.49
N PRO A 105 -2.04 -3.15 -9.49
CA PRO A 105 -0.83 -3.16 -8.69
C PRO A 105 0.41 -3.52 -9.54
N GLU A 106 1.49 -2.77 -9.36
CA GLU A 106 2.81 -3.02 -9.96
C GLU A 106 3.68 -3.90 -9.05
N TYR A 107 3.48 -3.77 -7.74
CA TYR A 107 4.22 -4.52 -6.71
C TYR A 107 3.26 -5.43 -5.95
N TYR A 108 3.79 -6.49 -5.35
CA TYR A 108 3.01 -7.29 -4.41
C TYR A 108 2.84 -6.53 -3.09
N LEU A 109 3.93 -5.91 -2.59
CA LEU A 109 3.96 -5.18 -1.34
C LEU A 109 4.48 -3.76 -1.54
N THR A 110 3.77 -2.75 -1.04
CA THR A 110 4.33 -1.42 -0.77
C THR A 110 4.50 -1.24 0.73
N VAL A 111 5.72 -0.92 1.16
CA VAL A 111 6.04 -0.49 2.51
C VAL A 111 6.06 1.03 2.54
N VAL A 112 5.13 1.64 3.27
CA VAL A 112 5.02 3.10 3.45
C VAL A 112 5.69 3.50 4.75
N MET A 113 6.67 4.40 4.66
CA MET A 113 7.33 5.04 5.81
C MET A 113 7.30 6.55 5.67
N VAL A 114 7.04 7.25 6.76
CA VAL A 114 7.07 8.71 6.80
C VAL A 114 8.28 9.17 7.61
N THR A 115 9.00 10.16 7.10
CA THR A 115 10.25 10.61 7.70
C THR A 115 10.59 12.06 7.35
N ARG A 116 11.59 12.61 8.04
CA ARG A 116 12.26 13.88 7.75
C ARG A 116 13.67 13.83 8.31
N ASN A 117 14.68 14.37 7.62
CA ASN A 117 16.08 14.21 8.03
C ASN A 117 16.55 15.27 9.05
N ASP A 118 16.04 15.23 10.28
CA ASP A 118 16.45 16.11 11.38
C ASP A 118 16.68 15.40 12.73
N ASN A 119 16.84 14.08 12.72
CA ASN A 119 16.91 13.28 13.95
C ASN A 119 15.58 13.30 14.73
N TYR A 120 14.46 13.30 14.01
CA TYR A 120 13.12 13.14 14.60
C TYR A 120 13.09 11.87 15.46
N ALA A 121 12.63 12.02 16.71
CA ALA A 121 12.60 10.98 17.74
C ALA A 121 13.93 10.28 18.08
N ASP A 122 15.06 10.98 17.86
CA ASP A 122 16.41 10.70 18.40
C ASP A 122 17.09 9.37 18.02
N ASN A 123 18.23 9.37 17.34
CA ASN A 123 18.88 8.23 16.66
C ASN A 123 18.16 7.76 15.38
N GLN A 124 17.43 8.66 14.75
CA GLN A 124 16.66 8.40 13.53
C GLN A 124 17.51 7.86 12.38
N TYR A 125 18.75 8.34 12.24
CA TYR A 125 19.63 7.91 11.16
C TYR A 125 19.85 6.39 11.18
N GLN A 126 20.17 5.86 12.35
CA GLN A 126 20.39 4.44 12.53
C GLN A 126 19.11 3.64 12.32
N ARG A 127 17.99 4.09 12.89
CA ARG A 127 16.72 3.38 12.79
C ARG A 127 16.18 3.32 11.37
N LEU A 128 16.14 4.45 10.67
CA LEU A 128 15.67 4.48 9.30
C LEU A 128 16.61 3.70 8.36
N GLN A 129 17.94 3.75 8.57
CA GLN A 129 18.87 2.94 7.78
C GLN A 129 18.61 1.44 7.97
N ASN A 130 18.39 0.99 9.20
CA ASN A 130 18.06 -0.40 9.50
C ASN A 130 16.71 -0.80 8.90
N ALA A 131 15.70 0.06 8.95
CA ALA A 131 14.40 -0.20 8.34
C ALA A 131 14.51 -0.34 6.80
N ILE A 132 15.32 0.50 6.15
CA ILE A 132 15.64 0.41 4.72
C ILE A 132 16.36 -0.90 4.41
N ASP A 133 17.39 -1.26 5.18
CA ASP A 133 18.16 -2.49 4.98
C ASP A 133 17.33 -3.76 5.28
N SER A 134 16.47 -3.75 6.29
CA SER A 134 15.53 -4.83 6.60
C SER A 134 14.52 -5.04 5.46
N THR A 135 14.00 -3.96 4.87
CA THR A 135 13.10 -4.05 3.72
C THR A 135 13.81 -4.64 2.50
N TYR A 136 15.09 -4.26 2.29
CA TYR A 136 15.94 -4.88 1.27
C TYR A 136 16.12 -6.38 1.49
N LEU A 137 16.45 -6.81 2.72
CA LEU A 137 16.65 -8.22 3.04
C LEU A 137 15.34 -9.01 2.89
N LEU A 138 14.20 -8.44 3.27
CA LEU A 138 12.89 -9.04 3.08
C LEU A 138 12.62 -9.30 1.58
N ALA A 139 12.79 -8.28 0.73
CA ALA A 139 12.58 -8.39 -0.71
C ALA A 139 13.54 -9.41 -1.34
N GLU A 140 14.82 -9.38 -0.96
CA GLU A 140 15.82 -10.31 -1.48
C GLU A 140 15.59 -11.76 -1.05
N LYS A 141 15.19 -11.99 0.20
CA LYS A 141 14.96 -13.34 0.74
C LYS A 141 13.70 -13.97 0.16
N THR A 142 12.65 -13.19 0.00
CA THR A 142 11.34 -13.67 -0.50
C THR A 142 11.25 -13.65 -2.02
N LYS A 143 12.11 -12.90 -2.70
CA LYS A 143 12.05 -12.65 -4.16
C LYS A 143 10.71 -12.01 -4.58
N THR A 144 10.09 -11.29 -3.65
CA THR A 144 8.82 -10.61 -3.82
C THR A 144 9.04 -9.19 -4.33
N LEU A 145 8.35 -8.81 -5.41
CA LEU A 145 8.37 -7.45 -5.91
C LEU A 145 7.79 -6.48 -4.87
N THR A 146 8.67 -5.64 -4.34
CA THR A 146 8.40 -4.74 -3.21
C THR A 146 8.73 -3.30 -3.61
N GLU A 147 7.87 -2.36 -3.20
CA GLU A 147 8.13 -0.92 -3.21
C GLU A 147 8.42 -0.47 -1.78
N LEU A 148 9.53 0.23 -1.55
CA LEU A 148 9.71 1.03 -0.34
C LEU A 148 9.39 2.49 -0.68
N LEU A 149 8.19 2.93 -0.28
CA LEU A 149 7.68 4.27 -0.49
C LEU A 149 7.94 5.12 0.75
N ILE A 150 8.91 6.02 0.64
CA ILE A 150 9.26 6.96 1.71
C ILE A 150 8.60 8.30 1.43
N ILE A 151 7.86 8.80 2.41
CA ILE A 151 7.28 10.13 2.39
C ILE A 151 8.19 11.05 3.19
N GLU A 152 9.02 11.82 2.49
CA GLU A 152 9.87 12.84 3.10
C GLU A 152 9.05 14.10 3.35
N TRP A 153 8.55 14.26 4.58
CA TRP A 153 7.58 15.28 4.92
C TRP A 153 8.20 16.50 5.58
N ASN A 154 7.86 17.70 5.09
CA ASN A 154 8.34 18.97 5.63
C ASN A 154 9.87 18.99 5.92
N PRO A 155 10.72 18.60 4.96
CA PRO A 155 12.13 18.45 5.20
C PRO A 155 12.77 19.78 5.64
N PRO A 156 13.62 19.76 6.68
CA PRO A 156 14.25 20.95 7.25
C PRO A 156 15.15 21.67 6.23
N VAL A 157 15.06 23.00 6.21
CA VAL A 157 15.91 23.85 5.36
C VAL A 157 17.38 23.69 5.77
N GLY A 158 18.26 23.55 4.78
CA GLY A 158 19.71 23.44 5.00
C GLY A 158 20.21 22.06 5.41
N ARG A 159 19.33 21.04 5.50
CA ARG A 159 19.74 19.63 5.63
C ARG A 159 19.67 18.93 4.29
N ARG A 160 20.53 17.92 4.14
CA ARG A 160 20.51 16.99 3.00
C ARG A 160 19.23 16.17 3.01
N ARG A 161 18.76 15.78 1.83
CA ARG A 161 17.55 14.95 1.67
C ARG A 161 17.79 13.51 2.09
N VAL A 162 16.72 12.77 2.38
CA VAL A 162 16.77 11.34 2.69
C VAL A 162 17.54 10.57 1.60
N ARG A 163 17.26 10.85 0.33
CA ARG A 163 17.94 10.24 -0.82
C ARG A 163 19.46 10.34 -0.80
N GLU A 164 19.98 11.42 -0.24
CA GLU A 164 21.40 11.77 -0.23
C GLU A 164 22.16 11.24 1.00
N VAL A 165 21.43 10.90 2.07
CA VAL A 165 21.98 10.61 3.39
C VAL A 165 21.97 9.12 3.71
N TYR A 166 20.95 8.42 3.24
CA TYR A 166 20.77 6.99 3.49
C TYR A 166 21.32 6.14 2.36
N ARG A 167 21.73 4.91 2.70
CA ARG A 167 22.21 3.92 1.75
C ARG A 167 21.04 3.09 1.25
N PHE A 168 20.85 3.10 -0.05
CA PHE A 168 19.88 2.29 -0.75
C PHE A 168 20.61 1.22 -1.57
N ARG A 169 20.48 -0.06 -1.18
CA ARG A 169 21.12 -1.18 -1.86
C ARG A 169 20.37 -1.53 -3.14
N ARG A 170 21.07 -2.03 -4.16
CA ARG A 170 20.43 -2.40 -5.43
C ARG A 170 19.81 -3.79 -5.36
N SER A 171 18.61 -3.95 -5.92
CA SER A 171 17.85 -5.20 -5.93
C SER A 171 16.96 -5.28 -7.18
N GLU A 172 16.75 -6.48 -7.71
CA GLU A 172 15.70 -6.74 -8.71
C GLU A 172 14.30 -6.65 -8.09
N TYR A 173 14.20 -6.99 -6.82
CA TYR A 173 12.96 -7.20 -6.09
C TYR A 173 12.52 -5.98 -5.28
N LEU A 174 13.37 -4.96 -5.14
CA LEU A 174 13.04 -3.75 -4.40
C LEU A 174 13.20 -2.49 -5.26
N THR A 175 12.09 -1.75 -5.40
CA THR A 175 12.09 -0.37 -5.91
C THR A 175 11.96 0.60 -4.74
N TYR A 176 12.75 1.66 -4.76
CA TYR A 176 12.60 2.77 -3.83
C TYR A 176 11.88 3.91 -4.52
N ARG A 177 11.00 4.56 -3.77
CA ARG A 177 10.33 5.77 -4.22
C ARG A 177 10.26 6.76 -3.09
N ILE A 178 10.62 8.00 -3.36
CA ILE A 178 10.54 9.09 -2.39
C ILE A 178 9.55 10.11 -2.92
N ILE A 179 8.52 10.41 -2.11
CA ILE A 179 7.65 11.57 -2.32
C ILE A 179 8.02 12.61 -1.27
N THR A 180 8.49 13.77 -1.73
CA THR A 180 8.86 14.88 -0.87
C THR A 180 7.72 15.87 -0.79
N VAL A 181 7.13 16.02 0.40
CA VAL A 181 6.10 17.02 0.69
C VAL A 181 6.75 18.28 1.25
N PRO A 182 6.72 19.43 0.56
CA PRO A 182 7.43 20.62 0.99
C PRO A 182 6.71 21.36 2.13
N ALA A 183 7.46 22.22 2.81
CA ALA A 183 7.00 22.98 3.97
C ALA A 183 5.78 23.87 3.70
N GLN A 184 5.57 24.29 2.45
CA GLN A 184 4.39 25.06 2.06
C GLN A 184 3.08 24.27 2.13
N ILE A 185 3.09 22.99 1.74
CA ILE A 185 1.94 22.10 1.91
C ILE A 185 1.70 21.87 3.40
N HIS A 186 2.75 21.55 4.16
CA HIS A 186 2.67 21.33 5.60
C HIS A 186 2.01 22.53 6.33
N ARG A 187 2.44 23.77 6.03
CA ARG A 187 1.86 24.98 6.64
C ARG A 187 0.41 25.23 6.24
N SER A 188 -0.03 24.75 5.07
CA SER A 188 -1.40 24.97 4.59
C SER A 188 -2.44 24.02 5.18
N LEU A 189 -2.04 22.91 5.80
CA LEU A 189 -2.98 21.92 6.31
C LEU A 189 -3.51 22.28 7.70
N HIS A 190 -2.61 22.61 8.63
CA HIS A 190 -2.94 22.88 10.03
C HIS A 190 -2.23 24.14 10.50
N GLU A 191 -2.89 25.29 10.39
CA GLU A 191 -2.29 26.62 10.66
C GLU A 191 -1.80 26.78 12.11
N ASP A 192 -2.49 26.15 13.07
CA ASP A 192 -2.20 26.28 14.51
C ASP A 192 -1.25 25.20 15.07
N SER A 193 -0.89 24.20 14.25
CA SER A 193 -0.07 23.09 14.72
C SER A 193 1.42 23.43 14.70
N GLN A 194 2.11 23.04 15.76
CA GLN A 194 3.57 23.17 15.92
C GLN A 194 4.32 21.87 15.62
N LEU A 195 3.61 20.80 15.21
CA LEU A 195 4.27 19.54 14.91
C LEU A 195 5.15 19.71 13.67
N PRO A 196 6.43 19.30 13.71
CA PRO A 196 7.28 19.35 12.53
C PRO A 196 6.89 18.30 11.48
N LEU A 197 6.18 17.25 11.90
CA LEU A 197 5.81 16.10 11.10
C LEU A 197 4.33 15.79 11.26
N TYR A 198 3.62 15.65 10.15
CA TYR A 198 2.26 15.12 10.13
C TYR A 198 2.32 13.67 9.66
N GLU A 199 2.53 12.78 10.62
CA GLU A 199 2.80 11.37 10.34
C GLU A 199 1.62 10.71 9.61
N TYR A 200 0.40 10.93 10.08
CA TYR A 200 -0.80 10.30 9.53
C TYR A 200 -1.16 10.85 8.15
N GLU A 201 -1.03 12.16 7.93
CA GLU A 201 -1.18 12.79 6.62
C GLU A 201 -0.09 12.30 5.65
N GLY A 202 1.15 12.16 6.14
CA GLY A 202 2.23 11.54 5.39
C GLY A 202 1.90 10.09 5.00
N LYS A 203 1.36 9.30 5.93
CA LYS A 203 0.93 7.92 5.67
C LYS A 203 -0.17 7.91 4.62
N ASN A 204 -1.13 8.83 4.67
CA ASN A 204 -2.19 8.95 3.67
C ASN A 204 -1.66 9.28 2.28
N VAL A 205 -0.67 10.16 2.16
CA VAL A 205 0.04 10.40 0.89
C VAL A 205 0.64 9.08 0.38
N GLY A 206 1.30 8.32 1.25
CA GLY A 206 1.85 7.01 0.90
C GLY A 206 0.78 6.01 0.47
N LEU A 207 -0.28 5.83 1.26
CA LEU A 207 -1.39 4.92 0.98
C LEU A 207 -2.06 5.22 -0.36
N ARG A 208 -2.23 6.51 -0.66
CA ARG A 208 -2.88 6.94 -1.90
C ARG A 208 -2.02 6.66 -3.14
N TYR A 209 -0.73 6.90 -3.03
CA TYR A 209 0.20 6.84 -4.15
C TYR A 209 0.95 5.50 -4.26
N ALA A 210 0.76 4.59 -3.29
CA ALA A 210 1.30 3.24 -3.29
C ALA A 210 0.87 2.44 -4.53
N ARG A 211 1.80 1.63 -5.03
CA ARG A 211 1.60 0.79 -6.23
C ARG A 211 1.50 -0.70 -5.91
N GLY A 212 1.55 -1.07 -4.65
CA GLY A 212 1.41 -2.44 -4.16
C GLY A 212 -0.02 -2.96 -4.17
N GLU A 213 -0.20 -4.27 -4.35
CA GLU A 213 -1.47 -4.95 -4.07
C GLU A 213 -1.80 -4.88 -2.58
N TYR A 214 -0.81 -5.20 -1.76
CA TYR A 214 -0.85 -5.03 -0.31
C TYR A 214 0.01 -3.83 0.08
N VAL A 215 -0.51 -3.00 0.98
CA VAL A 215 0.19 -1.82 1.47
C VAL A 215 0.30 -1.93 2.98
N VAL A 216 1.53 -1.89 3.49
CA VAL A 216 1.83 -1.80 4.92
C VAL A 216 2.24 -0.38 5.25
N CYS A 217 1.58 0.22 6.25
CA CYS A 217 2.08 1.42 6.91
C CYS A 217 2.87 1.00 8.14
N THR A 218 4.07 1.56 8.26
CA THR A 218 4.94 1.34 9.42
C THR A 218 5.72 2.60 9.76
N ASN A 219 6.15 2.69 11.00
CA ASN A 219 6.96 3.80 11.48
C ASN A 219 8.44 3.57 11.16
N GLN A 220 9.18 4.66 10.98
CA GLN A 220 10.66 4.63 10.86
C GLN A 220 11.34 4.17 12.16
N GLU A 221 10.60 4.20 13.25
CA GLU A 221 10.94 3.90 14.63
C GLU A 221 9.66 3.43 15.28
N GLN A 222 9.64 2.23 15.80
CA GLN A 222 8.46 1.77 16.54
C GLN A 222 8.66 2.22 17.98
N ASP A 223 7.56 2.50 18.71
CA ASP A 223 7.54 3.16 20.03
C ASP A 223 7.61 2.19 21.23
N ALA A 224 8.70 2.24 22.01
CA ALA A 224 8.85 1.36 23.17
C ALA A 224 8.22 2.09 24.35
N ASP A 225 7.06 1.63 24.77
CA ASP A 225 6.36 2.19 25.92
C ASP A 225 7.30 2.21 27.15
N ASN A 226 7.27 3.33 27.88
CA ASN A 226 8.31 3.76 28.83
C ASN A 226 8.24 3.01 30.17
N ILE A 227 8.08 1.69 30.14
CA ILE A 227 8.32 0.87 31.30
C ILE A 227 9.83 0.68 31.38
N ARG A 228 10.43 1.18 32.46
CA ARG A 228 11.81 0.90 32.88
C ARG A 228 11.99 -0.59 33.12
N PHE A 229 11.98 -1.41 32.09
CA PHE A 229 12.53 -2.74 32.15
C PHE A 229 14.04 -2.56 32.23
N ARG A 230 14.62 -3.01 33.33
CA ARG A 230 16.04 -3.37 33.35
C ARG A 230 16.28 -4.24 32.12
N HIS A 231 17.44 -4.11 31.46
CA HIS A 231 17.85 -4.76 30.20
C HIS A 231 17.59 -6.29 30.10
N GLU A 232 17.08 -6.94 31.13
CA GLU A 232 16.87 -8.37 31.26
C GLU A 232 15.47 -8.85 30.82
N GLN A 233 14.49 -7.98 30.54
CA GLN A 233 13.12 -8.38 30.16
C GLN A 233 12.42 -7.43 29.16
N LEU A 234 13.06 -7.12 28.03
CA LEU A 234 12.32 -6.53 26.91
C LEU A 234 11.44 -7.60 26.24
N PRO A 235 10.22 -7.27 25.75
CA PRO A 235 9.46 -8.16 24.87
C PRO A 235 10.34 -8.65 23.71
N SER A 236 10.13 -9.88 23.24
CA SER A 236 10.91 -10.48 22.14
C SER A 236 10.82 -9.73 20.81
N THR A 237 9.96 -8.73 20.77
CA THR A 237 9.64 -7.88 19.61
C THR A 237 10.41 -6.58 19.65
N ILE A 238 11.05 -6.22 20.77
CA ILE A 238 11.93 -5.04 20.90
C ILE A 238 13.38 -5.48 20.74
N VAL A 239 14.09 -4.84 19.82
CA VAL A 239 15.46 -5.16 19.45
C VAL A 239 16.37 -3.95 19.62
N GLU A 240 17.58 -4.20 20.10
CA GLU A 240 18.67 -3.23 20.10
C GLU A 240 19.62 -3.60 18.97
N LEU A 241 19.72 -2.73 17.98
CA LEU A 241 20.61 -2.88 16.84
C LEU A 241 21.50 -1.66 16.79
N GLY A 242 22.81 -1.85 16.71
CA GLY A 242 23.79 -0.79 16.52
C GLY A 242 23.67 -0.09 15.15
N PRO A 243 24.47 0.97 14.90
CA PRO A 243 24.56 1.58 13.58
C PRO A 243 25.23 0.61 12.60
N PHE A 244 24.69 0.51 11.39
CA PHE A 244 25.18 -0.36 10.32
C PHE A 244 25.36 -1.84 10.74
N PRO A 245 24.30 -2.49 11.24
CA PRO A 245 24.34 -3.90 11.57
C PRO A 245 24.65 -4.75 10.33
N THR A 246 25.23 -5.92 10.54
CA THR A 246 25.43 -6.89 9.45
C THR A 246 24.09 -7.47 9.01
N ASP A 247 24.01 -7.98 7.79
CA ASP A 247 22.80 -8.66 7.29
C ASP A 247 22.36 -9.79 8.25
N SER A 248 23.32 -10.59 8.74
CA SER A 248 23.04 -11.62 9.74
C SER A 248 22.50 -11.06 11.05
N ALA A 249 22.98 -9.90 11.52
CA ALA A 249 22.48 -9.29 12.74
C ALA A 249 21.06 -8.75 12.56
N LEU A 250 20.73 -8.17 11.39
CA LEU A 250 19.37 -7.77 11.06
C LEU A 250 18.41 -8.97 11.00
N GLU A 251 18.81 -10.04 10.30
CA GLU A 251 18.01 -11.25 10.16
C GLU A 251 17.78 -11.98 11.48
N SER A 252 18.77 -11.96 12.39
CA SER A 252 18.67 -12.63 13.70
C SER A 252 18.15 -11.73 14.81
N ALA A 253 17.98 -10.42 14.57
CA ALA A 253 17.50 -9.49 15.60
C ALA A 253 16.11 -9.87 16.08
N CYS A 254 15.27 -10.27 15.14
CA CYS A 254 13.94 -10.78 15.40
C CYS A 254 13.95 -12.30 15.53
N SER A 255 13.47 -12.83 16.65
CA SER A 255 13.19 -14.26 16.78
C SER A 255 11.94 -14.60 15.95
N HIS A 256 12.13 -14.89 14.66
CA HIS A 256 11.06 -15.31 13.74
C HIS A 256 10.71 -16.82 13.88
N ASN A 257 11.14 -17.48 14.95
CA ASN A 257 11.07 -18.93 15.13
C ASN A 257 9.64 -19.49 15.22
N SER A 258 8.62 -18.66 15.07
CA SER A 258 7.22 -19.08 15.18
C SER A 258 6.68 -19.72 13.89
N TYR A 259 7.27 -19.44 12.72
CA TYR A 259 6.76 -19.94 11.44
C TYR A 259 7.88 -20.29 10.45
N GLU A 260 7.74 -21.42 9.77
CA GLU A 260 8.55 -21.73 8.58
C GLU A 260 8.14 -20.81 7.41
N LEU A 261 9.05 -20.56 6.48
CA LEU A 261 8.76 -19.71 5.33
C LEU A 261 7.59 -20.29 4.52
N GLY A 262 6.52 -19.50 4.37
CA GLY A 262 5.32 -19.89 3.63
C GLY A 262 4.31 -20.73 4.42
N SER A 263 4.56 -21.05 5.70
CA SER A 263 3.63 -21.83 6.54
C SER A 263 2.76 -20.97 7.46
N PHE A 264 2.89 -19.65 7.40
CA PHE A 264 2.03 -18.77 8.20
C PHE A 264 0.59 -18.83 7.69
N GLU A 265 -0.33 -19.17 8.59
CA GLU A 265 -1.77 -19.07 8.37
C GLU A 265 -2.31 -17.86 9.13
N MET A 266 -2.98 -16.97 8.40
CA MET A 266 -3.60 -15.80 8.98
C MET A 266 -4.71 -16.21 9.96
N PRO A 267 -4.71 -15.73 11.21
CA PRO A 267 -5.77 -16.06 12.15
C PRO A 267 -7.11 -15.52 11.66
N ALA A 268 -8.19 -16.13 12.15
CA ALA A 268 -9.54 -15.66 11.86
C ALA A 268 -9.71 -14.20 12.35
N PRO A 269 -10.48 -13.37 11.64
CA PRO A 269 -10.76 -12.01 12.08
C PRO A 269 -11.38 -11.97 13.47
N GLU A 270 -10.95 -11.00 14.29
CA GLU A 270 -11.52 -10.75 15.61
C GLU A 270 -12.61 -9.68 15.50
N LYS A 271 -13.75 -9.88 16.16
CA LYS A 271 -14.78 -8.84 16.27
C LYS A 271 -14.38 -7.84 17.34
N LEU A 272 -14.16 -6.58 16.96
CA LEU A 272 -13.85 -5.51 17.91
C LEU A 272 -15.07 -5.13 18.74
N ASP A 273 -14.87 -4.98 20.04
CA ASP A 273 -15.86 -4.50 21.01
C ASP A 273 -15.20 -3.64 22.09
N GLN A 274 -15.99 -3.11 23.02
CA GLN A 274 -15.50 -2.25 24.12
C GLN A 274 -14.47 -2.93 25.05
N THR A 275 -14.38 -4.25 25.04
CA THR A 275 -13.49 -5.02 25.93
C THR A 275 -12.14 -5.34 25.29
N ASN A 276 -12.09 -5.50 23.96
CA ASN A 276 -10.87 -5.92 23.26
C ASN A 276 -10.23 -4.86 22.36
N PHE A 277 -10.93 -3.78 21.99
CA PHE A 277 -10.44 -2.85 20.97
C PHE A 277 -9.09 -2.23 21.32
N ARG A 278 -8.84 -1.92 22.60
CA ARG A 278 -7.54 -1.38 23.04
C ARG A 278 -6.41 -2.37 22.80
N ARG A 279 -6.60 -3.65 23.13
CA ARG A 279 -5.57 -4.67 22.91
C ARG A 279 -5.25 -4.83 21.42
N ILE A 280 -6.26 -4.74 20.56
CA ILE A 280 -6.11 -5.00 19.12
C ILE A 280 -5.56 -3.78 18.39
N ALA A 281 -6.01 -2.58 18.75
CA ALA A 281 -5.82 -1.39 17.95
C ALA A 281 -4.77 -0.41 18.50
N HIS A 282 -4.38 -0.54 19.77
CA HIS A 282 -3.33 0.28 20.36
C HIS A 282 -1.99 0.02 19.66
N GLU A 283 -1.31 1.09 19.25
CA GLU A 283 -0.01 1.05 18.55
C GLU A 283 -0.05 0.29 17.22
N ALA A 284 -1.24 0.05 16.66
CA ALA A 284 -1.38 -0.65 15.39
C ALA A 284 -0.69 0.11 14.23
N SER A 285 -0.47 1.42 14.36
CA SER A 285 0.29 2.21 13.37
C SER A 285 1.73 1.76 13.16
N ASP A 286 2.30 1.04 14.14
CA ASP A 286 3.63 0.47 13.98
C ASP A 286 3.65 -0.54 12.83
N PHE A 287 2.58 -1.32 12.67
CA PHE A 287 2.34 -2.19 11.53
C PHE A 287 0.86 -2.40 11.26
N THR A 288 0.33 -1.69 10.26
CA THR A 288 -0.99 -1.97 9.70
C THR A 288 -0.85 -2.36 8.25
N LEU A 289 -1.34 -3.55 7.89
CA LEU A 289 -1.34 -4.09 6.53
C LEU A 289 -2.78 -4.25 6.05
N ALA A 290 -3.07 -3.79 4.83
CA ALA A 290 -4.31 -4.10 4.15
C ALA A 290 -4.11 -4.14 2.63
N HIS A 291 -5.07 -4.75 1.93
CA HIS A 291 -5.16 -4.64 0.49
C HIS A 291 -5.37 -3.17 0.07
N ARG A 292 -4.80 -2.75 -1.07
CA ARG A 292 -4.88 -1.36 -1.57
C ARG A 292 -6.31 -0.82 -1.66
N ASP A 293 -7.27 -1.66 -2.03
CA ASP A 293 -8.67 -1.25 -2.13
C ASP A 293 -9.35 -1.14 -0.77
N THR A 294 -8.88 -1.89 0.23
CA THR A 294 -9.31 -1.69 1.62
C THR A 294 -8.87 -0.31 2.11
N TRP A 295 -7.60 0.07 1.85
CA TRP A 295 -7.09 1.41 2.17
C TRP A 295 -7.89 2.54 1.53
N LYS A 296 -8.31 2.37 0.27
CA LYS A 296 -9.17 3.35 -0.41
C LYS A 296 -10.55 3.46 0.23
N LYS A 297 -11.15 2.34 0.64
CA LYS A 297 -12.47 2.33 1.30
C LYS A 297 -12.47 3.02 2.67
N VAL A 298 -11.40 2.85 3.44
CA VAL A 298 -11.25 3.50 4.76
C VAL A 298 -10.77 4.95 4.65
N ALA A 299 -10.37 5.41 3.45
CA ALA A 299 -9.85 6.75 3.19
C ALA A 299 -8.67 7.17 4.10
N GLY A 300 -7.83 6.20 4.48
CA GLY A 300 -6.65 6.42 5.32
C GLY A 300 -6.96 6.82 6.77
N TYR A 301 -5.97 7.42 7.43
CA TYR A 301 -6.05 7.95 8.79
C TYR A 301 -6.72 9.33 8.78
N ARG A 302 -7.50 9.70 9.80
CA ARG A 302 -8.10 11.04 9.85
C ARG A 302 -7.05 12.15 9.80
N GLU A 303 -7.22 13.10 8.88
CA GLU A 303 -6.28 14.21 8.65
C GLU A 303 -6.60 15.40 9.57
N ALA A 304 -6.33 15.23 10.87
CA ALA A 304 -6.63 16.22 11.91
C ALA A 304 -5.39 16.90 12.52
N GLY A 305 -4.20 16.64 11.98
CA GLY A 305 -2.95 17.17 12.54
C GLY A 305 -2.61 16.53 13.88
N ALA A 306 -3.11 15.33 14.12
CA ALA A 306 -2.90 14.57 15.33
C ALA A 306 -1.49 13.98 15.36
N SER A 307 -0.95 13.82 16.57
CA SER A 307 0.33 13.18 16.86
C SER A 307 0.20 11.74 17.33
N THR A 308 -0.96 11.34 17.84
CA THR A 308 -1.23 9.99 18.34
C THR A 308 -2.66 9.55 18.04
N TRP A 309 -3.01 8.29 18.38
CA TRP A 309 -4.36 7.73 18.42
C TRP A 309 -5.07 7.46 17.09
N MET A 310 -4.55 7.94 15.95
CA MET A 310 -5.26 7.79 14.67
C MET A 310 -5.24 6.34 14.16
N ASP A 311 -4.31 5.53 14.66
CA ASP A 311 -4.19 4.09 14.45
C ASP A 311 -5.34 3.29 15.06
N MET A 312 -5.75 3.65 16.26
CA MET A 312 -6.95 3.10 16.86
C MET A 312 -8.17 3.51 16.06
N GLU A 313 -8.29 4.80 15.74
CA GLU A 313 -9.46 5.36 15.07
C GLU A 313 -9.72 4.72 13.69
N ILE A 314 -8.67 4.48 12.90
CA ILE A 314 -8.83 3.86 11.59
C ILE A 314 -9.31 2.41 11.69
N LEU A 315 -8.80 1.63 12.64
CA LEU A 315 -9.24 0.25 12.85
C LEU A 315 -10.67 0.18 13.38
N LEU A 316 -11.05 1.11 14.25
CA LEU A 316 -12.42 1.25 14.73
C LEU A 316 -13.38 1.66 13.60
N THR A 317 -12.95 2.58 12.73
CA THR A 317 -13.74 2.99 11.57
C THR A 317 -13.90 1.83 10.58
N ALA A 318 -12.82 1.08 10.32
CA ALA A 318 -12.87 -0.11 9.49
C ALA A 318 -13.85 -1.15 10.07
N ALA A 319 -13.71 -1.50 11.34
CA ALA A 319 -14.49 -2.56 11.98
C ALA A 319 -15.95 -2.16 12.24
N TRP A 320 -16.18 -1.00 12.83
CA TRP A 320 -17.51 -0.59 13.32
C TRP A 320 -18.32 0.17 12.29
N THR A 321 -17.70 1.07 11.50
CA THR A 321 -18.44 1.83 10.48
C THR A 321 -18.61 1.04 9.18
N LEU A 322 -17.53 0.41 8.71
CA LEU A 322 -17.49 -0.19 7.37
C LEU A 322 -17.65 -1.73 7.36
N ASP A 323 -17.80 -2.35 8.53
CA ASP A 323 -17.90 -3.81 8.69
C ASP A 323 -16.72 -4.57 8.04
N ILE A 324 -15.53 -3.95 8.00
CA ILE A 324 -14.32 -4.56 7.47
C ILE A 324 -13.70 -5.45 8.56
N PRO A 325 -13.45 -6.74 8.28
CA PRO A 325 -12.84 -7.64 9.25
C PRO A 325 -11.43 -7.17 9.64
N VAL A 326 -11.14 -7.16 10.93
CA VAL A 326 -9.81 -6.86 11.47
C VAL A 326 -9.19 -8.15 12.01
N THR A 327 -7.98 -8.44 11.58
CA THR A 327 -7.21 -9.57 12.07
C THR A 327 -6.06 -9.06 12.92
N TYR A 328 -5.95 -9.56 14.14
CA TYR A 328 -4.85 -9.27 15.05
C TYR A 328 -3.91 -10.48 15.13
N VAL A 329 -2.61 -10.25 14.93
CA VAL A 329 -1.59 -11.28 15.06
C VAL A 329 -0.72 -10.94 16.27
N GLN A 330 -0.88 -11.71 17.34
CA GLN A 330 -0.17 -11.47 18.61
C GLN A 330 1.35 -11.65 18.49
N THR A 331 1.79 -12.59 17.65
CA THR A 331 3.21 -12.81 17.37
C THR A 331 3.58 -11.98 16.15
N PRO A 332 4.34 -10.88 16.29
CA PRO A 332 4.55 -9.99 15.16
C PRO A 332 5.55 -10.55 14.17
N PHE A 333 5.38 -10.14 12.91
CA PHE A 333 6.30 -10.41 11.80
C PHE A 333 7.50 -9.47 11.76
N ALA A 334 7.46 -8.44 12.58
CA ALA A 334 8.44 -7.38 12.58
C ALA A 334 8.82 -7.03 14.01
N CYS A 335 10.02 -6.51 14.15
CA CYS A 335 10.51 -6.01 15.41
C CYS A 335 10.71 -4.52 15.37
N HIS A 336 10.83 -4.06 16.58
CA HIS A 336 10.80 -2.71 17.01
C HIS A 336 12.18 -2.31 17.50
N GLN A 337 12.75 -1.25 16.94
CA GLN A 337 14.00 -0.73 17.47
C GLN A 337 13.78 0.10 18.71
N GLN A 338 14.45 -0.24 19.81
CA GLN A 338 14.30 0.49 21.06
C GLN A 338 14.62 1.99 20.87
N HIS A 339 13.75 2.85 21.40
CA HIS A 339 14.01 4.28 21.55
C HIS A 339 13.31 4.85 22.78
N ARG A 340 13.58 6.11 23.08
CA ARG A 340 12.90 6.84 24.15
C ARG A 340 11.55 7.33 23.63
N THR A 341 10.48 7.08 24.37
CA THR A 341 9.15 7.63 24.07
C THR A 341 9.21 9.15 23.93
N VAL A 342 8.66 9.67 22.84
CA VAL A 342 8.55 11.11 22.59
C VAL A 342 7.14 11.54 22.91
N VAL A 343 6.97 12.33 23.97
CA VAL A 343 5.67 12.90 24.31
C VAL A 343 5.47 14.19 23.52
N HIS A 344 4.48 14.21 22.65
CA HIS A 344 4.06 15.40 21.92
C HIS A 344 3.13 16.27 22.80
N PRO A 345 3.49 17.53 23.10
CA PRO A 345 2.60 18.41 23.85
C PRO A 345 1.28 18.64 23.09
N GLY A 346 0.15 18.50 23.78
CA GLY A 346 -1.17 18.70 23.16
C GLY A 346 -1.83 17.42 22.64
N SER A 347 -1.14 16.27 22.70
CA SER A 347 -1.66 14.99 22.23
C SER A 347 -2.92 14.52 22.97
N GLU A 348 -3.16 15.05 24.18
CA GLU A 348 -4.41 14.83 24.92
C GLU A 348 -5.66 15.37 24.20
N LYS A 349 -5.47 16.20 23.16
CA LYS A 349 -6.55 16.76 22.34
C LYS A 349 -6.78 15.99 21.04
N ASP A 350 -5.90 15.07 20.67
CA ASP A 350 -5.93 14.38 19.36
C ASP A 350 -7.18 13.51 19.18
N ASN A 351 -7.70 12.97 20.29
CA ASN A 351 -8.94 12.22 20.35
C ASN A 351 -10.15 13.05 20.82
N LYS A 352 -10.01 14.37 20.94
CA LYS A 352 -11.10 15.24 21.41
C LYS A 352 -12.22 15.25 20.36
N GLY A 353 -13.38 14.75 20.75
CA GLY A 353 -14.58 14.69 19.91
C GLY A 353 -14.92 13.29 19.43
N ILE A 354 -14.04 12.31 19.61
CA ILE A 354 -14.35 10.91 19.29
C ILE A 354 -15.31 10.34 20.32
N ASN A 355 -16.43 9.79 19.86
CA ASN A 355 -17.37 9.04 20.69
C ASN A 355 -17.42 7.58 20.25
N LEU A 356 -16.74 6.71 21.01
CA LEU A 356 -16.63 5.28 20.71
C LEU A 356 -17.98 4.58 20.68
N ASP A 357 -18.93 4.96 21.54
CA ASP A 357 -20.27 4.35 21.57
C ASP A 357 -21.05 4.68 20.31
N LYS A 358 -20.94 5.93 19.82
CA LYS A 358 -21.56 6.35 18.56
C LYS A 358 -20.90 5.70 17.35
N MET A 359 -19.57 5.56 17.33
CA MET A 359 -18.87 4.83 16.27
C MET A 359 -19.33 3.36 16.22
N MET A 360 -19.39 2.70 17.38
CA MET A 360 -19.85 1.32 17.51
C MET A 360 -21.32 1.16 17.10
N ALA A 361 -22.16 2.17 17.36
CA ALA A 361 -23.56 2.23 16.96
C ALA A 361 -23.76 2.66 15.49
N LYS A 362 -22.69 2.96 14.74
CA LYS A 362 -22.72 3.50 13.36
C LYS A 362 -23.40 4.86 13.23
N GLU A 363 -23.48 5.61 14.32
CA GLU A 363 -24.05 6.95 14.37
C GLU A 363 -23.02 8.04 14.01
N GLU A 364 -21.73 7.69 14.09
CA GLU A 364 -20.61 8.58 13.81
C GLU A 364 -19.52 7.84 13.03
N SER A 365 -18.92 8.52 12.07
CA SER A 365 -17.73 8.05 11.35
C SER A 365 -16.75 9.19 11.16
N HIS A 366 -15.47 8.86 11.21
CA HIS A 366 -14.37 9.80 11.07
C HIS A 366 -13.60 9.59 9.76
N LEU A 367 -14.29 9.10 8.74
CA LEU A 367 -13.73 8.93 7.40
C LEU A 367 -13.38 10.29 6.81
N ASN A 368 -12.20 10.38 6.20
CA ASN A 368 -11.88 11.55 5.40
C ASN A 368 -12.80 11.63 4.18
N ASP A 369 -13.05 12.84 3.71
CA ASP A 369 -13.76 13.04 2.44
C ASP A 369 -12.92 12.48 1.28
N GLU A 370 -13.54 11.62 0.46
CA GLU A 370 -12.94 11.00 -0.72
C GLU A 370 -12.31 12.01 -1.69
N SER A 371 -12.80 13.25 -1.70
CA SER A 371 -12.34 14.35 -2.55
C SER A 371 -11.20 15.17 -1.93
N HIS A 372 -10.84 14.92 -0.67
CA HIS A 372 -9.85 15.73 0.07
C HIS A 372 -8.63 14.94 0.56
N TRP A 373 -8.79 13.69 1.00
CA TRP A 373 -7.71 12.94 1.68
C TRP A 373 -6.46 12.68 0.83
N GLY A 374 -5.31 12.51 1.48
CA GLY A 374 -4.02 12.26 0.85
C GLY A 374 -3.62 13.39 -0.09
N LEU A 375 -3.88 14.65 0.31
CA LEU A 375 -3.61 15.88 -0.45
C LEU A 375 -4.38 16.02 -1.77
N LYS A 376 -5.60 15.48 -1.89
CA LYS A 376 -6.38 15.51 -3.16
C LYS A 376 -6.79 16.92 -3.57
N ASN A 377 -7.08 17.74 -2.57
CA ASN A 377 -7.49 19.12 -2.69
C ASN A 377 -6.32 20.09 -2.94
N VAL A 378 -5.08 19.61 -2.87
CA VAL A 378 -3.88 20.44 -3.05
C VAL A 378 -3.40 20.36 -4.50
N ASN A 379 -3.10 21.50 -5.11
CA ASN A 379 -2.42 21.52 -6.40
C ASN A 379 -0.92 21.17 -6.22
N LEU A 380 -0.64 19.87 -6.18
CA LEU A 380 0.67 19.33 -5.82
C LEU A 380 1.81 19.81 -6.73
N TRP A 381 1.55 19.95 -8.03
CA TRP A 381 2.54 20.44 -9.00
C TRP A 381 2.92 21.89 -8.71
N ASN A 382 1.93 22.78 -8.54
CA ASN A 382 2.17 24.18 -8.21
C ASN A 382 2.78 24.37 -6.81
N GLN A 383 2.59 23.38 -5.95
CA GLN A 383 3.12 23.34 -4.59
C GLN A 383 4.45 22.57 -4.50
N ASP A 384 5.22 22.42 -5.58
CA ASP A 384 6.58 21.85 -5.62
C ASP A 384 6.73 20.51 -4.88
N LEU A 385 5.67 19.68 -4.87
CA LEU A 385 5.78 18.31 -4.40
C LEU A 385 6.67 17.53 -5.37
N LYS A 386 7.67 16.81 -4.85
CA LYS A 386 8.62 16.06 -5.67
C LYS A 386 8.40 14.58 -5.53
N CYS A 387 8.72 13.85 -6.59
CA CYS A 387 8.64 12.41 -6.61
C CYS A 387 9.83 11.87 -7.40
N GLU A 388 10.49 10.86 -6.86
CA GLU A 388 11.59 10.16 -7.50
C GLU A 388 11.46 8.64 -7.29
N VAL A 389 11.83 7.86 -8.32
CA VAL A 389 11.80 6.39 -8.32
C VAL A 389 13.19 5.89 -8.72
N PHE A 390 13.72 4.89 -8.00
CA PHE A 390 15.07 4.35 -8.25
C PHE A 390 15.24 2.92 -7.69
N LYS A 391 16.20 2.16 -8.21
CA LYS A 391 16.53 0.77 -7.79
C LYS A 391 17.76 0.69 -6.88
N GLY A 392 18.03 1.73 -6.10
CA GLY A 392 19.19 1.84 -5.22
C GLY A 392 20.46 2.36 -5.91
N GLY A 393 21.53 2.54 -5.13
CA GLY A 393 22.76 3.23 -5.50
C GLY A 393 22.97 4.54 -4.73
N LEU A 394 24.17 5.09 -4.83
CA LEU A 394 24.50 6.38 -4.22
C LEU A 394 23.64 7.47 -4.86
N GLY A 395 23.04 8.34 -4.04
CA GLY A 395 22.40 9.56 -4.52
C GLY A 395 23.49 10.45 -5.06
N MET A 396 23.46 10.70 -6.38
CA MET A 396 24.38 11.64 -7.01
C MET A 396 23.81 13.05 -6.92
#